data_AF-A0A8S0W0T2-F1
#
_entry.id   AF-A0A8S0W0T2-F1
#
_cell.length_a   1.000
_cell.length_b   1.000
_cell.length_c   1.000
_cell.angle_alpha   90.00
_cell.angle_beta   90.00
_cell.angle_gamma   90.00
#
_symmetry.space_group_name_H-M   'P 1'
#
loop_
_entity.id
_entity.type
_entity.pdbx_description
1 polymer ?
#
loop_
_entity_poly.entity_id
_entity_poly.type
_entity_poly.pdbx_seq_one_letter_code
_entity_poly.pdbx_strand_id
1 'polypeptide(L)'
;MEVHTPEDHECQCFPCQRFRNLDSQLEKAKQLVARLAFEKEATKSAINAAHDPITGRLPIELTTRIFALAMSGWNYLPSFMDSKRNTVRPPLLFGAICRRWREIAWLTPSLWTEVDICLSPGNAMHRGTLLDEWIRRSGQLPLLITIRTVHLCPEEDSITFSNEVLDVIN
;
A
#
# COMPACT_ATOMS: atom_id res chain seq x y z
N MET A 1 36.22 25.66 -15.61
CA MET A 1 36.75 24.32 -15.90
C MET A 1 35.55 23.47 -16.26
N GLU A 2 35.27 23.35 -17.56
CA GLU A 2 34.07 22.67 -18.06
C GLU A 2 34.21 21.16 -17.84
N VAL A 3 33.26 20.56 -17.13
CA VAL A 3 33.15 19.12 -16.95
C VAL A 3 32.58 18.55 -18.24
N HIS A 4 33.45 18.08 -19.11
CA HIS A 4 33.04 17.41 -20.35
C HIS A 4 32.43 16.05 -19.99
N THR A 5 31.13 15.87 -20.19
CA THR A 5 30.49 14.55 -20.09
C THR A 5 30.96 13.68 -21.26
N PRO A 6 31.53 12.50 -21.00
CA PRO A 6 32.17 11.68 -22.04
C PRO A 6 31.12 10.81 -22.74
N GLU A 7 30.10 11.43 -23.34
CA GLU A 7 29.01 10.66 -23.94
C GLU A 7 29.20 10.36 -25.44
N ASP A 8 30.09 11.06 -26.17
CA ASP A 8 30.18 10.89 -27.64
C ASP A 8 31.62 10.81 -28.23
N HIS A 9 32.61 10.33 -27.48
CA HIS A 9 33.96 10.10 -28.03
C HIS A 9 34.56 8.75 -27.63
N GLU A 10 35.04 7.98 -28.61
CA GLU A 10 35.90 6.78 -28.43
C GLU A 10 37.30 7.17 -27.95
N CYS A 11 37.38 7.97 -26.89
CA CYS A 11 38.64 8.37 -26.27
C CYS A 11 39.27 7.17 -25.55
N GLN A 12 40.54 6.88 -25.84
CA GLN A 12 41.32 5.79 -25.23
C GLN A 12 42.19 6.25 -24.05
N CYS A 13 42.01 7.46 -23.51
CA CYS A 13 42.80 7.87 -22.34
C CYS A 13 42.38 7.10 -21.07
N PHE A 14 43.30 6.95 -20.11
CA PHE A 14 43.08 6.19 -18.88
C PHE A 14 41.84 6.64 -18.08
N PRO A 15 41.59 7.95 -17.85
CA PRO A 15 40.38 8.40 -17.15
C PRO A 15 39.07 8.00 -17.82
N CYS A 16 38.95 8.17 -19.15
CA CYS A 16 37.74 7.79 -19.89
C CYS A 16 37.51 6.27 -19.90
N GLN A 17 38.58 5.47 -20.02
CA GLN A 17 38.48 4.02 -19.90
C GLN A 17 38.03 3.60 -18.50
N ARG A 18 38.60 4.22 -17.45
CA ARG A 18 38.23 3.96 -16.05
C ARG A 18 36.76 4.34 -15.78
N PHE A 19 36.31 5.47 -16.28
CA PHE A 19 34.91 5.91 -16.16
C PHE A 19 33.94 4.92 -16.81
N ARG A 20 34.16 4.56 -18.09
CA ARG A 20 33.34 3.53 -18.78
C ARG A 20 33.34 2.19 -18.06
N ASN A 21 34.48 1.79 -17.50
CA ASN A 21 34.57 0.56 -16.71
C ASN A 21 33.74 0.65 -15.41
N LEU A 22 33.82 1.77 -14.68
CA LEU A 22 33.02 2.01 -13.48
C LEU A 22 31.53 2.08 -13.81
N ASP A 23 31.13 2.75 -14.89
CA ASP A 23 29.74 2.79 -15.34
C ASP A 23 29.21 1.41 -15.71
N SER A 24 30.01 0.60 -16.42
CA SER A 24 29.66 -0.79 -16.73
C SER A 24 29.50 -1.63 -15.46
N GLN A 25 30.37 -1.44 -14.46
CA GLN A 25 30.25 -2.12 -13.17
C GLN A 25 29.00 -1.66 -12.40
N LEU A 26 28.70 -0.35 -12.41
CA LEU A 26 27.51 0.22 -11.78
C LEU A 26 26.25 -0.34 -12.41
N GLU A 27 26.21 -0.46 -13.74
CA GLU A 27 25.06 -1.01 -14.45
C GLU A 27 24.86 -2.50 -14.14
N LYS A 28 25.95 -3.29 -14.11
CA LYS A 28 25.89 -4.69 -13.65
C LYS A 28 25.41 -4.82 -12.22
N ALA A 29 25.87 -3.95 -11.31
CA ALA A 29 25.43 -3.95 -9.92
C ALA A 29 23.94 -3.61 -9.81
N LYS A 30 23.44 -2.61 -10.56
CA LYS A 30 22.01 -2.27 -10.62
C LYS A 30 21.16 -3.44 -11.11
N GLN A 31 21.59 -4.13 -12.17
CA GLN A 31 20.90 -5.32 -12.67
C GLN A 31 20.88 -6.45 -11.64
N LEU A 32 21.99 -6.69 -10.93
CA LEU A 32 22.04 -7.67 -9.86
C LEU A 32 21.10 -7.31 -8.71
N VAL A 33 21.09 -6.05 -8.27
CA VAL A 33 20.18 -5.56 -7.23
C VAL A 33 18.72 -5.75 -7.64
N ALA A 34 18.36 -5.39 -8.88
CA ALA A 34 17.01 -5.57 -9.41
C ALA A 34 16.60 -7.05 -9.40
N ARG A 35 17.49 -7.95 -9.84
CA ARG A 35 17.25 -9.40 -9.82
C ARG A 35 17.07 -9.93 -8.40
N LEU A 36 17.96 -9.58 -7.47
CA LEU A 36 17.88 -10.01 -6.08
C LEU A 36 16.64 -9.46 -5.38
N ALA A 37 16.23 -8.22 -5.68
CA ALA A 37 14.99 -7.64 -5.17
C ALA A 37 13.77 -8.43 -5.64
N PHE A 38 13.74 -8.83 -6.93
CA PHE A 38 12.69 -9.69 -7.46
C PHE A 38 12.66 -11.06 -6.79
N GLU A 39 13.82 -11.74 -6.69
CA GLU A 39 13.93 -13.05 -6.04
C GLU A 39 13.55 -12.98 -4.55
N LYS A 40 13.89 -11.89 -3.86
CA LYS A 40 13.51 -11.64 -2.47
C LYS A 40 11.99 -11.53 -2.32
N GLU A 41 11.31 -10.78 -3.19
CA GLU A 41 9.84 -10.62 -3.09
C GLU A 41 9.11 -11.92 -3.45
N ALA A 42 9.59 -12.68 -4.44
CA ALA A 42 9.07 -14.01 -4.75
C ALA A 42 9.23 -14.97 -3.56
N THR A 43 10.39 -14.95 -2.91
CA THR A 43 10.66 -15.77 -1.71
C THR A 43 9.76 -15.37 -0.54
N LYS A 44 9.58 -14.07 -0.30
CA LYS A 44 8.66 -13.55 0.72
C LYS A 44 7.22 -14.00 0.45
N SER A 45 6.78 -13.97 -0.80
CA SER A 45 5.46 -14.47 -1.21
C SER A 45 5.31 -15.97 -0.96
N ALA A 46 6.34 -16.78 -1.25
CA ALA A 46 6.35 -18.21 -0.97
C ALA A 46 6.32 -18.52 0.54
N ILE A 47 7.07 -17.78 1.35
CA ILE A 47 7.04 -17.86 2.82
C ILE A 47 5.63 -17.54 3.32
N ASN A 48 5.03 -16.43 2.87
CA ASN A 48 3.68 -16.08 3.24
C ASN A 48 2.68 -17.18 2.87
N ALA A 49 2.78 -17.77 1.68
CA ALA A 49 1.90 -18.86 1.25
C ALA A 49 2.06 -20.14 2.09
N ALA A 50 3.29 -20.50 2.47
CA ALA A 50 3.58 -21.67 3.29
C ALA A 50 3.16 -21.49 4.75
N HIS A 51 3.23 -20.24 5.26
CA HIS A 51 3.00 -19.92 6.67
C HIS A 51 1.68 -19.20 6.95
N ASP A 52 0.81 -18.95 5.96
CA ASP A 52 -0.51 -18.36 6.18
C ASP A 52 -1.45 -19.38 6.84
N PRO A 53 -1.77 -19.22 8.13
CA PRO A 53 -2.58 -20.19 8.85
C PRO A 53 -4.08 -20.03 8.56
N ILE A 54 -4.49 -18.94 7.91
CA ILE A 54 -5.89 -18.59 7.67
C ILE A 54 -6.25 -18.91 6.22
N THR A 55 -5.69 -18.17 5.25
CA THR A 55 -6.19 -18.25 3.87
C THR A 55 -5.70 -19.49 3.11
N GLY A 56 -4.65 -20.14 3.61
CA GLY A 56 -4.13 -21.40 3.07
C GLY A 56 -4.82 -22.64 3.63
N ARG A 57 -5.56 -22.52 4.75
CA ARG A 57 -6.13 -23.66 5.48
C ARG A 57 -7.65 -23.61 5.62
N LEU A 58 -8.24 -22.42 5.55
CA LEU A 58 -9.67 -22.23 5.66
C LEU A 58 -10.29 -22.00 4.27
N PRO A 59 -11.50 -22.51 4.04
CA PRO A 59 -12.32 -22.06 2.92
C PRO A 59 -12.49 -20.54 2.91
N ILE A 60 -12.74 -19.99 1.73
CA ILE A 60 -12.89 -18.55 1.52
C ILE A 60 -14.04 -17.98 2.36
N GLU A 61 -15.12 -18.74 2.55
CA GLU A 61 -16.30 -18.35 3.32
C GLU A 61 -15.98 -18.14 4.81
N LEU A 62 -15.13 -19.01 5.38
CA LEU A 62 -14.69 -18.88 6.76
C LEU A 62 -13.70 -17.72 6.92
N THR A 63 -12.82 -17.55 5.92
CA THR A 63 -11.87 -16.44 5.88
C THR A 63 -12.59 -15.09 5.84
N THR A 64 -13.57 -14.92 4.95
CA THR A 64 -14.35 -13.68 4.85
C THR A 64 -15.19 -13.44 6.10
N ARG A 65 -15.70 -14.50 6.75
CA ARG A 65 -16.39 -14.38 8.03
C ARG A 65 -15.46 -13.90 9.15
N ILE A 66 -14.23 -14.41 9.21
CA ILE A 66 -13.20 -13.94 10.15
C ILE A 66 -12.90 -12.46 9.89
N PHE A 67 -12.71 -12.06 8.62
CA PHE A 67 -12.46 -10.67 8.28
C PHE A 67 -13.62 -9.77 8.74
N ALA A 68 -14.86 -10.16 8.45
CA ALA A 68 -16.05 -9.42 8.88
C ALA A 68 -16.13 -9.28 10.42
N LEU A 69 -15.88 -10.37 11.17
CA LEU A 69 -15.87 -10.34 12.63
C LEU A 69 -14.76 -9.44 13.18
N ALA A 70 -13.57 -9.51 12.58
CA ALA A 70 -12.46 -8.64 12.94
C ALA A 70 -12.89 -7.18 12.75
N MET A 71 -13.51 -6.81 11.61
CA MET A 71 -14.01 -5.45 11.37
C MET A 71 -15.05 -4.99 12.41
N SER A 72 -16.01 -5.84 12.77
CA SER A 72 -17.02 -5.48 13.78
C SER A 72 -16.37 -5.09 15.11
N GLY A 73 -15.28 -5.76 15.51
CA GLY A 73 -14.53 -5.40 16.71
C GLY A 73 -13.89 -4.00 16.66
N TRP A 74 -13.52 -3.51 15.47
CA TRP A 74 -13.01 -2.14 15.30
C TRP A 74 -14.09 -1.08 15.51
N ASN A 75 -15.33 -1.38 15.14
CA ASN A 75 -16.47 -0.46 15.29
C ASN A 75 -16.90 -0.28 16.76
N TYR A 76 -16.49 -1.16 17.68
CA TYR A 76 -16.79 -1.09 19.11
C TYR A 76 -15.67 -0.48 19.96
N LEU A 77 -14.51 -0.18 19.39
CA LEU A 77 -13.43 0.51 20.11
C LEU A 77 -13.81 1.99 20.30
N PRO A 78 -13.94 2.50 21.55
CA PRO A 78 -14.33 3.87 21.79
C PRO A 78 -13.34 4.83 21.11
N SER A 79 -13.87 5.72 20.27
CA SER A 79 -13.14 6.74 19.49
C SER A 79 -12.22 7.65 20.31
N PHE A 80 -12.31 7.62 21.65
CA PHE A 80 -11.48 8.39 22.57
C PHE A 80 -10.11 7.77 22.88
N MET A 81 -9.87 6.48 22.57
CA MET A 81 -8.56 5.86 22.77
C MET A 81 -7.65 5.93 21.54
N ASP A 82 -8.11 6.54 20.45
CA ASP A 82 -7.45 6.38 19.14
C ASP A 82 -7.23 7.68 18.36
N SER A 83 -6.94 8.77 19.07
CA SER A 83 -6.43 10.01 18.46
C SER A 83 -5.11 9.82 17.70
N LYS A 84 -4.44 8.65 17.84
CA LYS A 84 -3.18 8.31 17.19
C LYS A 84 -3.28 7.32 16.03
N ARG A 85 -4.39 6.58 15.87
CA ARG A 85 -4.56 5.71 14.69
C ARG A 85 -5.22 6.51 13.60
N ASN A 86 -4.37 7.05 12.75
CA ASN A 86 -4.74 7.48 11.43
C ASN A 86 -5.55 6.34 10.78
N THR A 87 -6.87 6.55 10.70
CA THR A 87 -7.95 5.81 10.01
C THR A 87 -7.58 4.78 8.92
N VAL A 88 -6.73 3.79 9.21
CA VAL A 88 -6.53 2.65 8.30
C VAL A 88 -7.70 1.73 8.50
N ARG A 89 -8.63 1.80 7.55
CA ARG A 89 -9.86 1.02 7.64
C ARG A 89 -9.53 -0.47 7.46
N PRO A 90 -10.23 -1.37 8.17
CA PRO A 90 -9.91 -2.79 8.21
C PRO A 90 -9.68 -3.47 6.84
N PRO A 91 -10.41 -3.14 5.74
CA PRO A 91 -10.13 -3.74 4.44
C PRO A 91 -8.69 -3.49 3.96
N LEU A 92 -8.20 -2.25 4.08
CA LEU A 92 -6.83 -1.90 3.66
C LEU A 92 -5.78 -2.60 4.53
N LEU A 93 -6.05 -2.78 5.83
CA LEU A 93 -5.17 -3.56 6.71
C LEU A 93 -5.03 -5.00 6.23
N PHE A 94 -6.12 -5.64 5.82
CA PHE A 94 -6.04 -6.98 5.22
C PHE A 94 -5.21 -6.98 3.92
N GLY A 95 -5.33 -5.92 3.12
CA GLY A 95 -4.54 -5.72 1.90
C GLY A 95 -3.02 -5.58 2.13
N ALA A 96 -2.61 -5.10 3.30
CA ALA A 96 -1.21 -4.90 3.65
C ALA A 96 -0.52 -6.16 4.21
N ILE A 97 -1.28 -7.19 4.63
CA ILE A 97 -0.72 -8.41 5.26
C ILE A 97 0.00 -9.28 4.23
N CYS A 98 -0.72 -9.75 3.21
CA CYS A 98 -0.14 -10.49 2.10
C CYS A 98 -1.05 -10.42 0.87
N ARG A 99 -0.50 -10.81 -0.29
CA ARG A 99 -1.24 -10.81 -1.56
C ARG A 99 -2.57 -11.57 -1.49
N ARG A 100 -2.59 -12.73 -0.84
CA ARG A 100 -3.80 -13.57 -0.75
C ARG A 100 -4.88 -12.92 0.11
N TRP A 101 -4.52 -12.32 1.25
CA TRP A 101 -5.47 -11.56 2.06
C TRP A 101 -6.03 -10.36 1.30
N ARG A 102 -5.18 -9.67 0.53
CA ARG A 102 -5.60 -8.57 -0.35
C ARG A 102 -6.63 -9.03 -1.37
N GLU A 103 -6.35 -10.09 -2.11
CA GLU A 103 -7.27 -10.64 -3.12
C GLU A 103 -8.64 -10.97 -2.50
N ILE A 104 -8.65 -11.64 -1.34
CA ILE A 104 -9.88 -11.98 -0.62
C ILE A 104 -10.63 -10.73 -0.17
N ALA A 105 -9.94 -9.79 0.47
CA ALA A 105 -10.57 -8.57 0.96
C ALA A 105 -11.14 -7.74 -0.21
N TRP A 106 -10.43 -7.69 -1.34
CA TRP A 106 -10.79 -6.91 -2.52
C TRP A 106 -12.01 -7.48 -3.23
N LEU A 107 -12.20 -8.80 -3.16
CA LEU A 107 -13.30 -9.54 -3.77
C LEU A 107 -14.50 -9.75 -2.84
N THR A 108 -14.49 -9.18 -1.63
CA THR A 108 -15.57 -9.36 -0.65
C THR A 108 -16.31 -8.05 -0.42
N PRO A 109 -17.39 -7.75 -1.17
CA PRO A 109 -18.08 -6.46 -1.12
C PRO A 109 -18.56 -6.05 0.27
N SER A 110 -18.95 -7.01 1.10
CA SER A 110 -19.42 -6.76 2.47
C SER A 110 -18.34 -6.17 3.39
N LEU A 111 -17.07 -6.21 2.99
CA LEU A 111 -15.99 -5.54 3.74
C LEU A 111 -15.93 -4.03 3.43
N TRP A 112 -16.54 -3.59 2.34
CA TRP A 112 -16.45 -2.23 1.82
C TRP A 112 -17.73 -1.42 2.05
N THR A 113 -18.67 -1.89 2.87
CA THR A 113 -19.98 -1.25 3.09
C THR A 113 -19.95 -0.11 4.10
N GLU A 114 -18.80 0.21 4.69
CA GLU A 114 -18.67 1.30 5.66
C GLU A 114 -17.42 2.15 5.42
N VAL A 115 -17.61 3.47 5.36
CA VAL A 115 -16.57 4.43 5.04
C VAL A 115 -16.67 5.74 5.84
N ASP A 116 -15.78 5.95 6.80
CA ASP A 116 -15.59 7.22 7.54
C ASP A 116 -14.39 8.06 7.04
N ILE A 117 -14.67 9.22 6.44
CA ILE A 117 -13.70 10.11 5.79
C ILE A 117 -13.56 11.40 6.60
N CYS A 118 -12.35 11.73 7.07
CA CYS A 118 -12.04 13.07 7.55
C CYS A 118 -11.40 13.91 6.41
N LEU A 119 -12.08 14.99 6.04
CA LEU A 119 -11.68 15.95 5.03
C LEU A 119 -10.93 17.14 5.64
N SER A 120 -9.78 17.44 5.05
CA SER A 120 -9.00 18.66 5.27
C SER A 120 -8.67 19.31 3.92
N PRO A 121 -8.38 20.63 3.87
CA PRO A 121 -8.04 21.32 2.62
C PRO A 121 -6.90 20.66 1.83
N GLY A 122 -5.96 19.98 2.50
CA GLY A 122 -4.83 19.32 1.88
C GLY A 122 -5.06 17.88 1.42
N ASN A 123 -6.17 17.22 1.81
CA ASN A 123 -6.37 15.79 1.55
C ASN A 123 -7.60 15.45 0.69
N ALA A 124 -8.43 16.44 0.35
CA ALA A 124 -9.74 16.21 -0.28
C ALA A 124 -9.66 15.35 -1.56
N MET A 125 -8.66 15.60 -2.41
CA MET A 125 -8.46 14.83 -3.64
C MET A 125 -8.15 13.35 -3.35
N HIS A 126 -7.21 13.08 -2.45
CA HIS A 126 -6.82 11.71 -2.05
C HIS A 126 -7.99 10.97 -1.40
N ARG A 127 -8.77 11.67 -0.57
CA ARG A 127 -9.98 11.11 0.06
C ARG A 127 -11.09 10.83 -0.95
N GLY A 128 -11.19 11.61 -2.02
CA GLY A 128 -12.06 11.35 -3.17
C GLY A 128 -11.71 10.04 -3.87
N THR A 129 -10.44 9.86 -4.27
CA THR A 129 -9.97 8.60 -4.87
C THR A 129 -10.23 7.39 -3.97
N LEU A 130 -10.03 7.56 -2.66
CA LEU A 130 -10.32 6.52 -1.68
C LEU A 130 -11.82 6.19 -1.63
N LEU A 131 -12.68 7.20 -1.63
CA LEU A 131 -14.13 7.01 -1.62
C LEU A 131 -14.61 6.29 -2.88
N ASP A 132 -14.09 6.66 -4.05
CA ASP A 132 -14.41 6.00 -5.32
C ASP A 132 -14.12 4.50 -5.26
N GLU A 133 -13.01 4.13 -4.61
CA GLU A 133 -12.64 2.73 -4.42
C GLU A 133 -13.63 1.98 -3.52
N TRP A 134 -14.10 2.61 -2.44
CA TRP A 134 -15.13 2.05 -1.57
C TRP A 134 -16.46 1.86 -2.31
N ILE A 135 -16.89 2.88 -3.05
CA ILE A 135 -18.11 2.83 -3.85
C ILE A 135 -18.02 1.66 -4.83
N ARG A 136 -16.93 1.58 -5.60
CA ARG A 136 -16.72 0.53 -6.59
C ARG A 136 -16.76 -0.87 -5.99
N ARG A 137 -16.11 -1.08 -4.84
CA ARG A 137 -15.97 -2.43 -4.23
C ARG A 137 -17.15 -2.86 -3.39
N SER A 138 -17.92 -1.93 -2.83
CA SER A 138 -19.18 -2.24 -2.16
C SER A 138 -20.20 -2.88 -3.10
N GLY A 139 -20.03 -2.68 -4.41
CA GLY A 139 -20.87 -3.29 -5.44
C GLY A 139 -22.31 -2.80 -5.34
N GLN A 140 -23.25 -3.73 -5.16
CA GLN A 140 -24.67 -3.42 -5.01
C GLN A 140 -25.12 -3.36 -3.54
N LEU A 141 -24.20 -3.51 -2.59
CA LEU A 141 -24.55 -3.48 -1.17
C LEU A 141 -24.74 -2.04 -0.67
N PRO A 142 -25.62 -1.81 0.31
CA PRO A 142 -25.75 -0.50 0.94
C PRO A 142 -24.42 -0.04 1.53
N LEU A 143 -24.00 1.18 1.18
CA LEU A 143 -22.77 1.82 1.65
C LEU A 143 -23.11 2.92 2.67
N LEU A 144 -22.58 2.80 3.89
CA LEU A 144 -22.63 3.84 4.90
C LEU A 144 -21.42 4.76 4.77
N ILE A 145 -21.66 6.03 4.42
CA ILE A 145 -20.62 7.05 4.28
C ILE A 145 -20.75 8.06 5.43
N THR A 146 -19.70 8.17 6.24
CA THR A 146 -19.55 9.19 7.28
C THR A 146 -18.50 10.19 6.81
N ILE A 147 -18.83 11.48 6.82
CA ILE A 147 -17.91 12.56 6.42
C ILE A 147 -17.73 13.50 7.60
N ARG A 148 -16.47 13.73 7.99
CA ARG A 148 -16.04 14.65 9.04
C ARG A 148 -15.17 15.73 8.43
N THR A 149 -15.22 16.94 8.95
CA THR A 149 -14.36 18.06 8.51
C THR A 149 -13.42 18.47 9.64
N VAL A 150 -12.30 19.12 9.31
CA VAL A 150 -11.26 19.57 10.25
C VAL A 150 -11.76 20.40 11.45
N HIS A 151 -12.96 20.97 11.42
CA HIS A 151 -13.54 21.60 12.63
C HIS A 151 -13.95 20.58 13.71
N LEU A 152 -14.03 19.30 13.37
CA LEU A 152 -14.43 18.18 14.22
C LEU A 152 -13.33 17.09 14.30
N CYS A 153 -12.19 17.27 13.64
CA CYS A 153 -11.05 16.37 13.70
C CYS A 153 -9.92 17.09 14.48
N PRO A 154 -9.35 16.50 15.55
CA PRO A 154 -8.19 17.09 16.22
C PRO A 154 -7.04 17.25 15.19
N GLU A 155 -6.42 18.44 15.18
CA GLU A 155 -5.29 18.76 14.29
C GLU A 155 -4.08 17.88 14.64
N GLU A 156 -3.77 16.83 13.87
CA GLU A 156 -2.41 16.27 13.79
C GLU A 156 -2.05 15.72 12.39
N ASP A 157 -0.82 16.06 11.97
CA ASP A 157 0.05 15.61 10.87
C ASP A 157 -0.55 14.70 9.76
N SER A 158 -1.18 15.34 8.78
CA SER A 158 -1.89 14.72 7.66
C SER A 158 -1.01 14.23 6.49
N ILE A 159 0.31 14.42 6.53
CA ILE A 159 1.13 14.37 5.31
C ILE A 159 1.84 13.03 5.10
N THR A 160 2.19 12.29 6.15
CA THR A 160 3.02 11.07 6.03
C THR A 160 2.23 9.82 5.62
N PHE A 161 0.92 9.77 5.92
CA PHE A 161 0.16 8.52 5.87
C PHE A 161 -0.61 8.29 4.54
N SER A 162 -0.83 9.35 3.76
CA SER A 162 -1.60 9.27 2.51
C SER A 162 -0.86 8.49 1.40
N ASN A 163 0.47 8.46 1.44
CA ASN A 163 1.27 7.75 0.46
C ASN A 163 1.27 6.23 0.67
N GLU A 164 1.28 5.75 1.93
CA GLU A 164 1.30 4.32 2.24
C GLU A 164 -0.01 3.59 1.85
N VAL A 165 -1.15 4.29 1.87
CA VAL A 165 -2.46 3.70 1.51
C VAL A 165 -2.62 3.58 0.00
N LEU A 166 -2.07 4.51 -0.79
CA LEU A 166 -2.13 4.44 -2.26
C LEU A 166 -1.30 3.27 -2.80
N ASP A 167 -0.16 2.94 -2.18
CA ASP A 167 0.67 1.78 -2.54
C ASP A 167 0.00 0.43 -2.23
N VAL A 168 -1.05 0.41 -1.41
CA VAL A 168 -1.88 -0.80 -1.16
C VAL A 168 -3.02 -0.91 -2.18
N ILE A 169 -3.42 0.21 -2.78
CA ILE A 169 -4.49 0.28 -3.79
C ILE A 169 -3.97 -0.03 -5.20
N ASN A 170 -2.72 0.38 -5.51
CA ASN A 170 -2.00 0.02 -6.74
C ASN A 170 -1.17 -1.27 -6.61
#